data_AF-A0A529SJ21-F1
#
_entry.id   AF-A0A529SJ21-F1
#
_cell.length_a   1.000
_cell.length_b   1.000
_cell.length_c   1.000
_cell.angle_alpha   90.00
_cell.angle_beta   90.00
_cell.angle_gamma   90.00
#
_symmetry.space_group_name_H-M   'P 1'
#
loop_
_entity.id
_entity.type
_entity.pdbx_description
1 polymer ?
#
loop_
_entity_poly.entity_id
_entity_poly.type
_entity_poly.pdbx_seq_one_letter_code
_entity_poly.pdbx_strand_id
1 'polypeptide(L)'
;LKVASEIVRQQDAFLVHGVRHLKPLNLRTVADAIGMHESTVSRVTANKYMLTPRGVFELRYFFTASIASAEGGEAHSSEAVRDRIKQMIDEEKPADVLSDDAIVDMLKE
;
A
#
# COMPACT_ATOMS: atom_id res chain seq x y z
N LEU A 1 21.05 -4.16 -3.89
CA LEU A 1 20.22 -5.20 -3.23
C LEU A 1 19.64 -4.77 -1.89
N LYS A 2 20.40 -4.07 -1.02
CA LYS A 2 19.94 -3.64 0.33
C LYS A 2 18.53 -3.02 0.38
N VAL A 3 18.21 -2.08 -0.53
CA VAL A 3 16.88 -1.44 -0.61
C VAL A 3 15.77 -2.47 -0.86
N ALA A 4 15.93 -3.33 -1.87
CA ALA A 4 14.93 -4.33 -2.22
C ALA A 4 14.69 -5.34 -1.09
N SER A 5 15.77 -5.79 -0.44
CA SER A 5 15.69 -6.70 0.72
C SER A 5 14.95 -6.05 1.89
N GLU A 6 15.19 -4.78 2.18
CA GLU A 6 14.47 -4.08 3.25
C GLU A 6 12.99 -3.86 2.91
N ILE A 7 12.66 -3.56 1.65
CA ILE A 7 11.26 -3.47 1.20
C ILE A 7 10.54 -4.81 1.44
N VAL A 8 11.14 -5.93 1.01
CA VAL A 8 10.57 -7.27 1.19
C VAL A 8 10.37 -7.58 2.68
N ARG A 9 11.34 -7.24 3.54
CA ARG A 9 11.26 -7.46 4.98
C ARG A 9 10.08 -6.71 5.62
N GLN A 10 9.86 -5.47 5.21
CA GLN A 10 8.77 -4.65 5.74
C GLN A 10 7.40 -5.05 5.16
N GLN A 11 7.38 -5.62 3.96
CA GLN A 11 6.17 -5.95 3.20
C GLN A 11 5.86 -7.45 3.14
N ASP A 12 6.34 -8.23 4.10
CA ASP A 12 6.09 -9.67 4.17
C ASP A 12 4.59 -10.01 4.11
N ALA A 13 3.77 -9.28 4.87
CA ALA A 13 2.32 -9.45 4.88
C ALA A 13 1.68 -9.18 3.51
N PHE A 14 2.18 -8.21 2.74
CA PHE A 14 1.73 -7.98 1.37
C PHE A 14 2.07 -9.15 0.44
N LEU A 15 3.28 -9.70 0.56
CA LEU A 15 3.74 -10.79 -0.31
C LEU A 15 2.93 -12.07 -0.05
N VAL A 16 2.53 -12.31 1.20
CA VAL A 16 1.73 -13.47 1.60
C VAL A 16 0.24 -13.24 1.34
N HIS A 17 -0.33 -12.16 1.87
CA HIS A 17 -1.79 -11.96 1.93
C HIS A 17 -2.33 -10.97 0.89
N GLY A 18 -1.46 -10.25 0.18
CA GLY A 18 -1.81 -9.35 -0.93
C GLY A 18 -1.96 -7.89 -0.54
N VAL A 19 -2.45 -7.10 -1.51
CA VAL A 19 -2.50 -5.62 -1.48
C VAL A 19 -3.17 -5.06 -0.21
N ARG A 20 -4.17 -5.76 0.33
CA ARG A 20 -4.88 -5.35 1.56
C ARG A 20 -3.99 -5.27 2.79
N HIS A 21 -2.89 -6.00 2.78
CA HIS A 21 -1.91 -6.05 3.88
C HIS A 21 -0.65 -5.23 3.55
N LEU A 22 -0.73 -4.33 2.56
CA LEU A 22 0.33 -3.40 2.24
C LEU A 22 0.51 -2.42 3.39
N LYS A 23 1.67 -2.50 4.05
CA LYS A 23 2.00 -1.64 5.17
C LYS A 23 2.48 -0.28 4.66
N PRO A 24 2.06 0.83 5.28
CA PRO A 24 2.66 2.13 4.96
C PRO A 24 4.16 2.10 5.18
N LEU A 25 4.93 2.53 4.17
CA LEU A 25 6.38 2.52 4.21
C LEU A 25 6.93 3.84 3.68
N ASN A 26 7.69 4.53 4.51
CA ASN A 26 8.33 5.79 4.14
C ASN A 26 9.74 5.53 3.58
N LEU A 27 10.13 6.30 2.57
CA LEU A 27 11.49 6.34 2.03
C LEU A 27 12.54 6.56 3.13
N ARG A 28 12.26 7.46 4.08
CA ARG A 28 13.17 7.76 5.20
C ARG A 28 13.42 6.54 6.08
N THR A 29 12.38 5.77 6.40
CA THR A 29 12.50 4.54 7.22
C THR A 29 13.44 3.53 6.58
N VAL A 30 13.33 3.33 5.27
CA VAL A 30 14.22 2.42 4.54
C VAL A 30 15.64 2.99 4.45
N ALA A 31 15.78 4.29 4.21
CA ALA A 31 17.06 4.99 4.18
C ALA A 31 17.83 4.84 5.51
N ASP A 32 17.16 5.11 6.62
CA ASP A 32 17.73 5.00 7.97
C ASP A 32 18.16 3.55 8.28
N ALA A 33 17.32 2.56 7.91
CA ALA A 33 17.62 1.15 8.14
C ALA A 33 18.85 0.63 7.38
N ILE A 34 19.14 1.19 6.20
CA ILE A 34 20.28 0.77 5.37
C ILE A 34 21.47 1.73 5.41
N GLY A 35 21.38 2.80 6.21
CA GLY A 35 22.42 3.82 6.36
C GLY A 35 22.66 4.65 5.08
N MET A 36 21.60 5.01 4.36
CA MET A 36 21.66 5.81 3.13
C MET A 36 20.74 7.03 3.21
N HIS A 37 20.97 8.02 2.35
CA HIS A 37 20.08 9.18 2.25
C HIS A 37 18.78 8.82 1.52
N GLU A 38 17.66 9.41 1.91
CA GLU A 38 16.35 9.18 1.27
C GLU A 38 16.39 9.44 -0.24
N SER A 39 17.13 10.47 -0.67
CA SER A 39 17.26 10.83 -2.08
C SER A 39 17.98 9.74 -2.88
N THR A 40 18.90 9.01 -2.25
CA THR A 40 19.57 7.87 -2.86
C THR A 40 18.60 6.70 -3.00
N VAL A 41 17.79 6.42 -1.99
CA VAL A 41 16.73 5.39 -2.06
C VAL A 41 15.70 5.73 -3.14
N SER A 42 15.26 6.98 -3.22
CA SER A 42 14.32 7.48 -4.23
C SER A 42 14.86 7.31 -5.65
N ARG A 43 16.15 7.65 -5.89
CA ARG A 43 16.79 7.45 -7.20
C ARG A 43 16.96 5.98 -7.55
N VAL A 44 17.36 5.14 -6.58
CA VAL A 44 17.61 3.71 -6.79
C VAL A 44 16.32 2.94 -7.06
N THR A 45 15.19 3.40 -6.53
CA THR A 45 13.88 2.75 -6.70
C THR A 45 13.15 3.21 -7.96
N ALA A 46 13.52 4.35 -8.54
CA ALA A 46 12.92 4.86 -9.77
C ALA A 46 13.20 3.95 -10.97
N ASN A 47 12.15 3.65 -11.74
CA ASN A 47 12.23 2.80 -12.95
C ASN A 47 12.86 1.43 -12.66
N LYS A 48 12.56 0.86 -11.49
CA LYS A 48 12.97 -0.49 -11.10
C LYS A 48 11.75 -1.27 -10.68
N TYR A 49 11.73 -2.53 -11.11
CA TYR A 49 10.62 -3.44 -10.90
C TYR A 49 11.10 -4.66 -10.14
N MET A 50 10.22 -5.20 -9.30
CA MET A 50 10.44 -6.43 -8.55
C MET A 50 9.39 -7.45 -8.99
N LEU A 51 9.85 -8.62 -9.40
CA LEU A 51 8.99 -9.78 -9.55
C LEU A 51 8.69 -10.33 -8.15
N THR A 52 7.41 -10.45 -7.83
CA THR A 52 6.90 -11.02 -6.59
C THR A 52 6.01 -12.23 -6.92
N PRO A 53 5.68 -13.09 -5.94
CA PRO A 53 4.70 -14.15 -6.13
C PRO A 53 3.32 -13.66 -6.61
N ARG A 54 3.03 -12.36 -6.44
CA ARG A 54 1.77 -11.73 -6.82
C ARG A 54 1.84 -10.93 -8.13
N GLY A 55 2.97 -10.98 -8.84
CA GLY A 55 3.19 -10.25 -10.09
C GLY A 55 4.37 -9.30 -10.03
N VAL A 56 4.51 -8.47 -11.08
CA VAL A 56 5.61 -7.50 -11.21
C VAL A 56 5.13 -6.14 -10.71
N PHE A 57 5.84 -5.58 -9.73
CA PHE A 57 5.53 -4.27 -9.14
C PHE A 57 6.71 -3.32 -9.28
N GLU A 58 6.44 -2.03 -9.50
CA GLU A 58 7.48 -1.02 -9.39
C GLU A 58 7.92 -0.90 -7.93
N LEU A 59 9.22 -0.72 -7.64
CA LEU A 59 9.69 -0.53 -6.27
C LEU A 59 9.02 0.67 -5.59
N ARG A 60 8.67 1.70 -6.36
CA ARG A 60 7.97 2.90 -5.87
C ARG A 60 6.58 2.60 -5.28
N TYR A 61 5.91 1.55 -5.76
CA TYR A 61 4.57 1.15 -5.32
C TYR A 61 4.51 0.86 -3.81
N PHE A 62 5.60 0.33 -3.26
CA PHE A 62 5.67 -0.01 -1.84
C PHE A 62 5.83 1.20 -0.92
N PHE A 63 6.15 2.38 -1.46
CA PHE A 63 6.30 3.61 -0.68
C PHE A 63 4.99 4.39 -0.68
N THR A 64 4.02 3.90 0.08
CA THR A 64 2.74 4.59 0.27
C THR A 64 2.80 5.51 1.47
N ALA A 65 2.29 6.74 1.33
CA ALA A 65 1.99 7.57 2.48
C ALA A 65 0.91 6.88 3.33
N SER A 66 1.11 6.82 4.65
CA SER A 66 0.06 6.42 5.58
C SER A 66 -1.07 7.43 5.50
N ILE A 67 -2.28 6.99 5.13
CA ILE A 67 -3.48 7.74 5.50
C ILE A 67 -3.69 7.38 6.97
N ALA A 68 -3.55 8.36 7.86
CA ALA A 68 -3.82 8.13 9.28
C ALA A 68 -5.30 7.77 9.42
N SER A 69 -5.59 6.55 9.87
CA SER A 69 -6.94 6.19 10.34
C SER A 69 -7.32 7.17 11.44
N ALA A 70 -8.46 7.85 11.29
CA ALA A 70 -8.89 8.89 12.22
C ALA A 70 -9.17 8.36 13.63
N GLU A 71 -9.28 7.04 13.83
CA GLU A 71 -9.72 6.45 15.10
C GLU A 71 -8.97 5.14 15.44
N GLY A 72 -7.64 5.15 15.45
CA GLY A 72 -6.85 4.09 16.12
C GLY A 72 -6.88 2.68 15.47
N GLY A 73 -7.48 2.52 14.29
CA GLY A 73 -7.40 1.30 13.47
C GLY A 73 -6.08 1.18 12.67
N GLU A 74 -5.80 -0.02 12.17
CA GLU A 74 -4.59 -0.30 11.36
C GLU A 74 -4.44 0.73 10.23
N ALA A 75 -3.23 1.27 10.07
CA ALA A 75 -2.95 2.27 9.05
C ALA A 75 -3.12 1.65 7.65
N HIS A 76 -4.21 1.97 6.96
CA HIS A 76 -4.48 1.48 5.62
C HIS A 76 -3.73 2.30 4.56
N SER A 77 -3.14 1.61 3.58
CA SER A 77 -2.56 2.28 2.40
C SER A 77 -3.67 2.78 1.48
N SER A 78 -3.42 3.86 0.75
CA SER A 78 -4.36 4.44 -0.22
C SER A 78 -4.84 3.44 -1.28
N GLU A 79 -4.00 2.45 -1.59
CA GLU A 79 -4.31 1.40 -2.56
C GLU A 79 -5.24 0.33 -1.98
N ALA A 80 -5.09 -0.02 -0.70
CA ALA A 80 -6.01 -0.92 0.00
C ALA A 80 -7.41 -0.30 0.11
N VAL A 81 -7.49 1.01 0.33
CA VAL A 81 -8.77 1.76 0.32
C VAL A 81 -9.41 1.71 -1.07
N ARG A 82 -8.64 1.93 -2.14
CA ARG A 82 -9.16 1.82 -3.53
C ARG A 82 -9.64 0.41 -3.88
N ASP A 83 -8.90 -0.63 -3.48
CA ASP A 83 -9.32 -2.03 -3.70
C ASP A 83 -10.64 -2.34 -2.97
N ARG A 84 -10.82 -1.80 -1.76
CA ARG A 84 -12.04 -1.97 -0.97
C ARG A 84 -13.23 -1.24 -1.57
N ILE A 85 -13.05 -0.01 -2.03
CA ILE A 85 -14.08 0.74 -2.78
C ILE A 85 -14.47 -0.03 -4.04
N LYS A 86 -13.48 -0.54 -4.78
CA LYS A 86 -13.74 -1.29 -6.00
C LYS A 86 -14.53 -2.57 -5.71
N GLN A 87 -14.20 -3.29 -4.63
CA GLN A 87 -14.97 -4.47 -4.23
C GLN A 87 -16.41 -4.11 -3.86
N MET A 88 -16.62 -3.00 -3.12
CA MET A 88 -17.96 -2.53 -2.78
C MET A 88 -18.79 -2.24 -4.03
N ILE A 89 -18.20 -1.55 -5.02
CA ILE A 89 -18.83 -1.25 -6.31
C ILE A 89 -19.10 -2.54 -7.12
N ASP A 90 -18.15 -3.47 -7.17
CA ASP A 90 -18.29 -4.74 -7.91
C ASP A 90 -19.36 -5.66 -7.29
N GLU A 91 -19.64 -5.52 -5.98
CA GLU A 91 -20.68 -6.26 -5.26
C GLU A 91 -22.06 -5.56 -5.28
N GLU A 92 -22.19 -4.40 -5.94
CA GLU A 92 -23.45 -3.67 -6.05
C GLU A 92 -24.50 -4.45 -6.83
N LYS A 93 -25.76 -4.32 -6.40
CA LYS A 93 -26.90 -4.81 -7.14
C LYS A 93 -27.47 -3.67 -7.98
N PRO A 94 -27.91 -3.90 -9.23
CA PRO A 94 -28.48 -2.85 -10.07
C PRO A 94 -29.70 -2.13 -9.47
N ALA A 95 -30.35 -2.73 -8.46
CA ALA A 95 -31.48 -2.16 -7.75
C ALA A 95 -31.10 -1.36 -6.49
N ASP A 96 -29.85 -1.44 -6.05
CA ASP A 96 -29.35 -0.87 -4.80
C ASP A 96 -27.88 -0.45 -4.98
N VAL A 97 -27.71 0.66 -5.72
CA VAL A 97 -26.41 1.28 -6.01
C VAL A 97 -26.04 2.15 -4.81
N LEU A 98 -24.81 2.00 -4.30
CA LEU A 98 -24.36 2.77 -3.15
C LEU A 98 -24.09 4.21 -3.58
N SER A 99 -24.49 5.18 -2.76
CA SER A 99 -24.02 6.55 -2.94
C SER A 99 -22.59 6.69 -2.43
N ASP A 100 -21.86 7.68 -2.95
CA ASP A 100 -20.50 8.01 -2.47
C ASP A 100 -20.48 8.22 -0.94
N ASP A 101 -21.52 8.83 -0.37
CA ASP A 101 -21.65 9.02 1.08
C ASP A 101 -21.78 7.67 1.83
N ALA A 102 -22.56 6.73 1.30
CA ALA A 102 -22.71 5.40 1.90
C ALA A 102 -21.41 4.59 1.87
N ILE A 103 -20.64 4.69 0.78
CA ILE A 103 -19.30 4.08 0.67
C ILE A 103 -18.36 4.68 1.72
N VAL A 104 -18.39 6.00 1.91
CA VAL A 104 -17.56 6.69 2.91
C VAL A 104 -17.90 6.23 4.33
N ASP A 105 -19.18 6.07 4.67
CA ASP A 105 -19.61 5.61 5.99
C ASP A 105 -19.20 4.16 6.25
N MET A 106 -19.35 3.27 5.25
CA MET A 106 -18.87 1.87 5.33
C MET A 106 -17.34 1.72 5.41
N LEU A 107 -16.57 2.75 5.03
CA LEU A 107 -15.12 2.77 5.15
C LEU A 107 -14.62 3.30 6.50
N LYS A 108 -15.49 3.99 7.26
CA LYS A 108 -15.16 4.51 8.59
C LYS A 108 -15.40 3.49 9.71
N GLU A 109 -16.29 2.52 9.49
CA GLU A 109 -16.50 1.35 10.37
C GLU A 109 -15.40 0.28 10.21
#